data_AF-A0A6A4P2Y4-F1
#
_entry.id   AF-A0A6A4P2Y4-F1
#
_cell.length_a   1.000
_cell.length_b   1.000
_cell.length_c   1.000
_cell.angle_alpha   90.00
_cell.angle_beta   90.00
_cell.angle_gamma   90.00
#
_symmetry.space_group_name_H-M   'P 1'
#
loop_
_entity.id
_entity.type
_entity.pdbx_description
1 polymer ?
#
loop_
_entity_poly.entity_id
_entity_poly.type
_entity_poly.pdbx_seq_one_letter_code
_entity_poly.pdbx_strand_id
1 'polypeptide(L)'
;MLFQLASGCSVVLRCRVTPLQKAGIVSLVKKRTSDMTLAIGVGANDVSMIQMADVGVGINGQEGRQTVMASDFAMGLGYMILYNFYRNAVLVLVLFW
;
A
#
# COMPACT_ATOMS: atom_id res chain seq x y z
N MET A 1 -13.46 15.15 8.75
CA MET A 1 -12.78 14.94 10.05
C MET A 1 -11.66 13.91 9.95
N LEU A 2 -11.93 12.64 9.62
CA LEU A 2 -10.90 11.58 9.59
C LEU A 2 -9.69 11.88 8.67
N PHE A 3 -9.95 12.39 7.46
CA PHE A 3 -8.88 12.79 6.53
C PHE A 3 -8.00 13.91 7.10
N GLN A 4 -8.59 14.98 7.65
CA GLN A 4 -7.84 16.10 8.20
C GLN A 4 -6.96 15.70 9.40
N LEU A 5 -7.45 14.80 10.26
CA LEU A 5 -6.66 14.23 11.34
C LEU A 5 -5.50 13.40 10.78
N ALA A 6 -5.77 12.52 9.80
CA ALA A 6 -4.75 11.69 9.16
C ALA A 6 -3.67 12.53 8.46
N SER A 7 -4.04 13.64 7.81
CA SER A 7 -3.11 14.56 7.15
C SER A 7 -2.17 15.30 8.13
N GLY A 8 -2.54 15.40 9.42
CA GLY A 8 -1.69 15.97 10.46
C GLY A 8 -0.72 14.95 11.09
N CYS A 9 -0.87 13.65 10.79
CA CYS A 9 -0.05 12.59 11.37
C CYS A 9 1.13 12.25 10.45
N SER A 10 2.32 12.03 11.02
CA SER A 10 3.47 11.53 10.25
C SER A 10 3.27 10.10 9.74
N VAL A 11 2.55 9.27 10.51
CA VAL A 11 2.24 7.88 10.18
C VAL A 11 0.82 7.58 10.60
N VAL A 12 0.08 6.86 9.75
CA VAL A 12 -1.27 6.38 10.04
C VAL A 12 -1.30 4.87 9.93
N LEU A 13 -1.67 4.19 11.02
CA LEU A 13 -1.88 2.75 11.06
C LEU A 13 -3.37 2.43 11.09
N ARG A 14 -3.79 1.43 10.32
CA ARG A 14 -5.16 0.94 10.32
C ARG A 14 -5.15 -0.58 10.47
N CYS A 15 -5.90 -1.07 11.45
CA CYS A 15 -5.94 -2.50 11.79
C CYS A 15 -7.29 -3.12 11.40
N ARG A 16 -7.30 -4.42 11.09
CA ARG A 16 -8.51 -5.21 10.78
C ARG A 16 -9.36 -4.57 9.68
N VAL A 17 -8.72 -4.25 8.55
CA VAL A 17 -9.35 -3.55 7.42
C VAL A 17 -9.78 -4.55 6.37
N THR A 18 -11.03 -4.48 5.91
CA THR A 18 -11.49 -5.32 4.80
C THR A 18 -10.87 -4.87 3.47
N PRO A 19 -10.75 -5.73 2.44
CA PRO A 19 -10.19 -5.34 1.14
C PRO A 19 -10.83 -4.08 0.53
N LEU A 20 -12.17 -3.97 0.63
CA LEU A 20 -12.91 -2.79 0.17
C LEU A 20 -12.60 -1.54 1.00
N GLN A 21 -12.42 -1.68 2.31
CA GLN A 21 -12.03 -0.56 3.16
C GLN A 21 -10.60 -0.09 2.85
N LYS A 22 -9.67 -0.98 2.50
CA LYS A 22 -8.31 -0.61 2.05
C LYS A 22 -8.40 0.27 0.80
N ALA A 23 -9.17 -0.17 -0.21
CA ALA A 23 -9.43 0.61 -1.42
C ALA A 23 -10.11 1.96 -1.13
N GLY A 24 -11.09 1.97 -0.22
CA GLY A 24 -11.78 3.19 0.19
C GLY A 24 -10.86 4.27 0.77
N ILE A 25 -9.79 3.87 1.50
CA ILE A 25 -8.77 4.80 2.00
C ILE A 25 -8.03 5.45 0.83
N VAL A 26 -7.55 4.65 -0.12
CA VAL A 26 -6.84 5.15 -1.30
C VAL A 26 -7.73 6.10 -2.10
N SER A 27 -8.97 5.71 -2.37
CA SER A 27 -9.95 6.56 -3.07
C SER A 27 -10.19 7.89 -2.34
N LEU A 28 -10.27 7.86 -1.01
CA LEU A 28 -10.45 9.07 -0.19
C LEU A 28 -9.24 10.02 -0.32
N VAL A 29 -8.01 9.49 -0.27
CA VAL A 29 -6.79 10.30 -0.43
C VAL A 29 -6.77 10.92 -1.82
N LYS A 30 -6.91 10.12 -2.89
CA LYS A 30 -6.94 10.60 -4.29
C LYS A 30 -7.96 11.71 -4.54
N LYS A 31 -9.13 11.63 -3.91
CA LYS A 31 -10.20 12.65 -4.09
C LYS A 31 -9.95 13.93 -3.31
N ARG A 32 -9.05 13.92 -2.33
CA ARG A 32 -8.81 15.02 -1.39
C ARG A 32 -7.42 15.64 -1.52
N THR A 33 -6.50 14.99 -2.23
CA THR A 33 -5.15 15.49 -2.54
C THR A 33 -4.94 15.51 -4.05
N SER A 34 -4.04 16.38 -4.52
CA SER A 34 -3.51 16.34 -5.90
C SER A 34 -2.34 15.38 -6.08
N ASP A 35 -1.89 14.75 -4.98
CA ASP A 35 -0.73 13.87 -4.97
C ASP A 35 -1.05 12.49 -5.55
N MET A 36 -0.04 11.85 -6.14
CA MET A 36 -0.16 10.48 -6.62
C MET A 36 -0.11 9.47 -5.48
N THR A 37 -0.94 8.44 -5.58
CA THR A 37 -1.01 7.35 -4.60
C THR A 37 -0.29 6.10 -5.09
N LEU A 38 0.53 5.52 -4.20
CA LEU A 38 1.20 4.24 -4.39
C LEU A 38 0.63 3.21 -3.42
N ALA A 39 0.23 2.04 -3.92
CA ALA A 39 -0.17 0.91 -3.09
C ALA A 39 0.77 -0.28 -3.32
N ILE A 40 1.20 -0.93 -2.24
CA ILE A 40 2.03 -2.13 -2.25
C ILE A 40 1.27 -3.24 -1.53
N GLY A 41 1.24 -4.45 -2.08
CA GLY A 41 0.48 -5.58 -1.52
C GLY A 41 1.07 -6.93 -1.93
N VAL A 42 0.70 -7.99 -1.21
CA VAL A 42 1.28 -9.34 -1.42
C VAL A 42 0.20 -10.35 -1.79
N GLY A 43 -0.98 -10.25 -1.18
CA GLY A 43 -2.04 -11.26 -1.28
C GLY A 43 -3.35 -10.71 -1.85
N ALA A 44 -4.27 -11.60 -2.20
CA ALA A 44 -5.51 -11.25 -2.90
C ALA A 44 -6.36 -10.17 -2.19
N ASN A 45 -6.22 -10.02 -0.88
CA ASN A 45 -6.88 -8.98 -0.08
C ASN A 45 -6.42 -7.56 -0.40
N ASP A 46 -5.29 -7.40 -1.08
CA ASP A 46 -4.72 -6.10 -1.46
C ASP A 46 -5.06 -5.70 -2.89
N VAL A 47 -5.62 -6.61 -3.71
CA VAL A 47 -5.91 -6.37 -5.13
C VAL A 47 -6.78 -5.12 -5.34
N SER A 48 -7.84 -4.97 -4.55
CA SER A 48 -8.73 -3.81 -4.65
C SER A 48 -8.05 -2.49 -4.26
N MET A 49 -7.10 -2.54 -3.33
CA MET A 49 -6.31 -1.37 -2.93
C MET A 49 -5.30 -1.00 -4.01
N ILE A 50 -4.61 -2.01 -4.56
CA ILE A 50 -3.64 -1.90 -5.66
C ILE A 50 -4.29 -1.24 -6.88
N GLN A 51 -5.45 -1.75 -7.31
CA GLN A 51 -6.16 -1.22 -8.48
C GLN A 51 -6.77 0.17 -8.26
N MET A 52 -6.99 0.58 -7.01
CA MET A 52 -7.51 1.91 -6.70
C MET A 52 -6.42 2.99 -6.74
N ALA A 53 -5.16 2.61 -6.50
CA ALA A 53 -4.02 3.54 -6.48
C ALA A 53 -3.68 4.04 -7.90
N ASP A 54 -2.86 5.09 -7.99
CA ASP A 54 -2.32 5.55 -9.28
C ASP A 54 -1.19 4.64 -9.75
N VAL A 55 -0.43 4.08 -8.80
CA VAL A 55 0.59 3.06 -9.05
C VAL A 55 0.39 1.91 -8.08
N GLY A 56 0.31 0.69 -8.62
CA GLY A 56 0.22 -0.55 -7.87
C GLY A 56 1.49 -1.38 -7.97
N VAL A 57 2.02 -1.84 -6.83
CA VAL A 57 3.18 -2.74 -6.77
C VAL A 57 2.80 -4.05 -6.07
N GLY A 58 2.84 -5.15 -6.81
CA GLY A 58 2.64 -6.48 -6.28
C GLY A 58 3.95 -7.09 -5.81
N ILE A 59 3.96 -7.60 -4.58
CA ILE A 59 5.09 -8.36 -4.06
C ILE A 59 4.90 -9.83 -4.40
N ASN A 60 5.89 -10.40 -5.07
CA ASN A 60 5.91 -11.82 -5.40
C ASN A 60 6.28 -12.62 -4.13
N GLY A 61 5.26 -13.16 -3.47
CA GLY A 61 5.35 -13.99 -2.26
C GLY A 61 4.75 -15.39 -2.45
N GLN A 62 4.59 -16.13 -1.34
CA GLN A 62 4.03 -17.49 -1.38
C GLN A 62 2.49 -17.54 -1.32
N GLU A 63 1.82 -16.43 -0.97
CA GLU A 63 0.35 -16.38 -0.79
C GLU A 63 -0.47 -16.27 -2.08
N GLY A 64 0.16 -16.53 -3.23
CA GLY A 64 -0.46 -16.46 -4.55
C GLY A 64 0.00 -15.25 -5.36
N ARG A 65 -0.34 -15.25 -6.66
CA ARG A 65 0.13 -14.24 -7.63
C ARG A 65 -0.94 -13.21 -7.99
N GLN A 66 -2.11 -13.23 -7.36
CA GLN A 66 -3.25 -12.38 -7.73
C GLN A 66 -2.88 -10.89 -7.69
N THR A 67 -2.16 -10.47 -6.64
CA THR A 67 -1.73 -9.07 -6.48
C THR A 67 -0.70 -8.67 -7.49
N VAL A 68 0.24 -9.55 -7.82
CA VAL A 68 1.25 -9.35 -8.88
C VAL A 68 0.59 -9.23 -10.25
N MET A 69 -0.42 -10.05 -10.53
CA MET A 69 -1.17 -10.01 -11.80
C MET A 69 -2.04 -8.76 -11.93
N ALA A 70 -2.45 -8.17 -10.80
CA ALA A 70 -3.29 -6.97 -10.76
C ALA A 70 -2.50 -5.66 -10.59
N SER A 71 -1.18 -5.73 -10.42
CA SER A 71 -0.29 -4.59 -10.19
C SER A 71 0.41 -4.13 -11.47
N ASP A 72 0.77 -2.84 -11.54
CA ASP A 72 1.55 -2.28 -12.64
C ASP A 72 3.00 -2.79 -12.63
N PHE A 73 3.55 -2.99 -11.43
CA PHE A 73 4.91 -3.50 -11.24
C PHE A 73 4.94 -4.66 -10.27
N ALA A 74 5.83 -5.61 -10.52
CA ALA A 74 6.09 -6.74 -9.65
C ALA A 74 7.48 -6.63 -9.00
N MET A 75 7.56 -6.84 -7.69
CA MET A 75 8.83 -6.85 -6.96
C MET A 75 8.99 -8.11 -6.12
N GLY A 76 10.22 -8.62 -6.02
CA GLY A 76 10.55 -9.69 -5.08
C GLY A 76 10.68 -9.14 -3.65
N LEU A 77 10.15 -9.87 -2.67
CA LEU A 77 10.22 -9.48 -1.25
C LEU A 77 11.66 -9.19 -0.79
N GLY A 78 12.64 -9.95 -1.27
CA GLY A 78 14.07 -9.75 -0.95
C GLY A 78 14.60 -8.37 -1.38
N TYR A 79 14.20 -7.85 -2.54
CA TYR A 79 14.61 -6.51 -2.99
C TYR A 79 13.99 -5.41 -2.13
N MET A 80 12.73 -5.58 -1.74
CA MET A 80 12.07 -4.63 -0.84
C MET A 80 12.73 -4.62 0.54
N ILE A 81 13.05 -5.80 1.09
CA ILE A 81 13.76 -5.90 2.38
C ILE A 81 15.14 -5.27 2.28
N LEU A 82 15.91 -5.55 1.23
CA LEU A 82 17.24 -4.97 1.04
C LEU A 82 17.18 -3.45 0.87
N TYR A 83 16.22 -2.93 0.09
CA TYR A 83 15.97 -1.50 -0.02
C TYR A 83 15.59 -0.90 1.33
N ASN A 84 14.77 -1.61 2.12
CA ASN A 84 14.40 -1.16 3.44
C ASN A 84 15.61 -1.14 4.38
N PHE A 85 16.48 -2.16 4.41
CA PHE A 85 17.75 -2.12 5.16
C PHE A 85 18.66 -0.99 4.70
N TYR A 86 18.78 -0.76 3.39
CA TYR A 86 19.57 0.33 2.82
C TYR A 86 19.01 1.71 3.21
N ARG A 87 17.68 1.86 3.28
CA ARG A 87 17.01 3.13 3.60
C ARG A 87 16.64 3.31 5.07
N ASN A 88 16.68 2.28 5.90
CA ASN A 88 16.32 2.27 7.34
C ASN A 88 17.33 2.96 8.25
N ALA A 89 18.14 3.86 7.70
CA ALA A 89 18.50 5.03 8.46
C ALA A 89 17.28 5.97 8.70
N VAL A 90 16.18 5.92 7.91
CA VAL A 90 15.07 6.92 8.01
C VAL A 90 13.62 6.46 7.72
N LEU A 91 13.29 5.30 7.11
CA LEU A 91 11.92 5.08 6.58
C LEU A 91 11.02 4.07 7.33
N VAL A 92 10.01 4.54 8.06
CA VAL A 92 8.94 3.72 8.65
C VAL A 92 7.96 3.24 7.57
N LEU A 93 7.87 1.93 7.35
CA LEU A 93 6.88 1.28 6.48
C LEU A 93 5.49 1.26 7.14
N VAL A 94 4.47 1.66 6.38
CA VAL A 94 3.06 1.44 6.72
C VAL A 94 2.73 -0.04 6.45
N LEU A 95 2.76 -0.85 7.50
CA LEU A 95 2.40 -2.27 7.46
C LEU A 95 0.88 -2.41 7.62
N PHE A 96 0.20 -2.86 6.57
CA PHE A 96 -1.14 -3.41 6.67
C PHE A 96 -1.04 -4.94 6.71
N TRP A 97 -1.29 -5.53 7.88
CA TRP A 97 -1.63 -6.95 8.01
C TRP A 97 -3.07 -7.18 7.50
#